data_AF-A0A256BL76-F1
#
_entry.id   AF-A0A256BL76-F1
#
_cell.length_a   1.000
_cell.length_b   1.000
_cell.length_c   1.000
_cell.angle_alpha   90.00
_cell.angle_beta   90.00
_cell.angle_gamma   90.00
#
_symmetry.space_group_name_H-M   'P 1'
#
loop_
_entity.id
_entity.type
_entity.pdbx_description
1 polymer ?
#
loop_
_entity_poly.entity_id
_entity_poly.type
_entity_poly.pdbx_seq_one_letter_code
_entity_poly.pdbx_strand_id
1 'polypeptide(L)'
;MNSSSDPLNRKELEKLDQEELLLTARSLLAETQALSVRIAAVNEIATAINRSLSLDEILRVVGKQAKWLLDFGHLSVYLVKNNSGRFIKLAGAAIQFDEATMNTSKSFQKALITGQSQLIKQSDPNEFLGQYSSQIILPLESSKTIFGVIIFASIKPNAYNQEDLRIGYLLSLQLSSAIRNANSFEELNLLYSEIEKEKQKSEKLLLNILPAQIAEELKHTGRVKPVYYPSASVLFTDFENFSTIAELMEPEDLVKELDYCFSYFDRVIEKYNLEKLKTIGDSYMCCGGIPQANHTHPLDVIMAALQIQKFMAFRKIKKSKQNLPYWDIRIGIHSGSLLSGVIGKKKFVYDVWGDTVNLASRMESSGVAGQINISQATFELVKDSFEVEHRGKILAKNMGEVDMYLIKGIKN
;
A
#
# COMPACT_ATOMS: atom_id res chain seq x y z
N MET A 1 -24.16 14.73 100.42
CA MET A 1 -24.24 14.04 99.12
C MET A 1 -22.88 14.18 98.44
N ASN A 2 -22.18 13.06 98.27
CA ASN A 2 -20.88 12.97 97.59
C ASN A 2 -21.01 13.29 96.09
N SER A 3 -20.11 14.11 95.57
CA SER A 3 -19.45 13.87 94.27
C SER A 3 -18.18 14.71 94.16
N SER A 4 -17.09 14.16 94.68
CA SER A 4 -15.72 14.58 94.37
C SER A 4 -15.41 14.27 92.91
N SER A 5 -15.27 15.28 92.05
CA SER A 5 -14.68 15.13 90.72
C SER A 5 -13.15 15.21 90.84
N ASP A 6 -12.51 14.05 90.75
CA ASP A 6 -11.06 13.88 90.94
C ASP A 6 -10.25 14.51 89.79
N PRO A 7 -9.38 15.52 90.03
CA PRO A 7 -8.56 16.15 89.01
C PRO A 7 -7.48 15.23 88.42
N LEU A 8 -7.16 14.09 89.06
CA LEU A 8 -6.31 13.05 88.45
C LEU A 8 -6.98 12.44 87.21
N ASN A 9 -8.29 12.22 87.28
CA ASN A 9 -9.07 11.55 86.24
C ASN A 9 -9.17 12.40 84.96
N ARG A 10 -9.16 13.74 85.09
CA ARG A 10 -9.25 14.67 83.93
C ARG A 10 -7.96 14.73 83.11
N LYS A 11 -6.80 14.70 83.76
CA LYS A 11 -5.49 14.65 83.07
C LYS A 11 -5.21 13.30 82.43
N GLU A 12 -5.71 12.21 83.02
CA GLU A 12 -5.65 10.88 82.41
C GLU A 12 -6.57 10.79 81.18
N LEU A 13 -7.79 11.34 81.24
CA LEU A 13 -8.68 11.44 80.08
C LEU A 13 -8.09 12.27 78.93
N GLU A 14 -7.49 13.44 79.21
CA GLU A 14 -6.85 14.26 78.16
C GLU A 14 -5.64 13.56 77.50
N LYS A 15 -4.94 12.71 78.26
CA LYS A 15 -3.80 11.93 77.76
C LYS A 15 -4.25 10.74 76.92
N LEU A 16 -5.34 10.08 77.32
CA LEU A 16 -6.02 9.05 76.54
C LEU A 16 -6.54 9.60 75.20
N ASP A 17 -7.18 10.78 75.22
CA ASP A 17 -7.66 11.46 73.99
C ASP A 17 -6.50 11.83 73.04
N GLN A 18 -5.35 12.26 73.57
CA GLN A 18 -4.16 12.56 72.74
C GLN A 18 -3.53 11.30 72.12
N GLU A 19 -3.50 10.19 72.85
CA GLU A 19 -3.00 8.91 72.32
C GLU A 19 -3.93 8.36 71.24
N GLU A 20 -5.25 8.46 71.42
CA GLU A 20 -6.25 8.07 70.43
C GLU A 20 -6.17 8.94 69.16
N LEU A 21 -5.97 10.26 69.31
CA LEU A 21 -5.75 11.18 68.19
C LEU A 21 -4.47 10.84 67.41
N LEU A 22 -3.38 10.51 68.12
CA LEU A 22 -2.09 10.15 67.51
C LEU A 22 -2.18 8.81 66.76
N LEU A 23 -2.90 7.84 67.31
CA LEU A 23 -3.19 6.55 66.66
C LEU A 23 -4.01 6.76 65.37
N THR A 24 -5.05 7.59 65.44
CA THR A 24 -5.90 7.92 64.28
C THR A 24 -5.09 8.63 63.19
N ALA A 25 -4.23 9.59 63.56
CA ALA A 25 -3.37 10.31 62.61
C ALA A 25 -2.36 9.38 61.93
N ARG A 26 -1.76 8.43 62.67
CA ARG A 26 -0.85 7.42 62.10
C ARG A 26 -1.56 6.47 61.14
N SER A 27 -2.78 6.05 61.48
CA SER A 27 -3.60 5.22 60.58
C SER A 27 -3.91 5.95 59.28
N LEU A 28 -4.38 7.20 59.36
CA LEU A 28 -4.73 8.01 58.20
C LEU A 28 -3.50 8.28 57.30
N LEU A 29 -2.34 8.50 57.90
CA LEU A 29 -1.09 8.72 57.17
C LEU A 29 -0.62 7.44 56.46
N ALA A 30 -0.75 6.28 57.10
CA ALA A 30 -0.45 4.99 56.48
C ALA A 30 -1.42 4.68 55.32
N GLU A 31 -2.72 4.95 55.48
CA GLU A 31 -3.72 4.83 54.41
C GLU A 31 -3.41 5.75 53.22
N THR A 32 -3.06 7.00 53.49
CA THR A 32 -2.72 7.99 52.44
C THR A 32 -1.45 7.61 51.68
N GLN A 33 -0.44 7.07 52.38
CA GLN A 33 0.78 6.56 51.75
C GLN A 33 0.49 5.33 50.89
N ALA A 34 -0.31 4.37 51.38
CA ALA A 34 -0.70 3.20 50.62
C ALA A 34 -1.49 3.57 49.35
N LEU A 35 -2.39 4.54 49.45
CA LEU A 35 -3.15 5.05 48.30
C LEU A 35 -2.22 5.70 47.26
N SER A 36 -1.24 6.49 47.71
CA SER A 36 -0.28 7.16 46.84
C SER A 36 0.59 6.17 46.06
N VAL A 37 1.02 5.05 46.68
CA VAL A 37 1.75 3.95 46.02
C VAL A 37 0.88 3.29 44.93
N ARG A 38 -0.41 3.04 45.22
CA ARG A 38 -1.34 2.46 44.23
C ARG A 38 -1.57 3.39 43.04
N ILE A 39 -1.68 4.70 43.25
CA ILE A 39 -1.81 5.69 42.17
C ILE A 39 -0.53 5.74 41.31
N ALA A 40 0.65 5.69 41.93
CA ALA A 40 1.91 5.62 41.20
C ALA A 40 1.97 4.37 40.30
N ALA A 41 1.54 3.21 40.81
CA ALA A 41 1.44 1.99 40.02
C ALA A 41 0.46 2.11 38.84
N VAL A 42 -0.70 2.78 39.00
CA VAL A 42 -1.61 3.06 37.87
C VAL A 42 -0.91 3.89 36.79
N ASN A 43 -0.11 4.89 37.16
CA ASN A 43 0.62 5.73 36.20
C ASN A 43 1.74 4.96 35.49
N GLU A 44 2.43 4.06 36.17
CA GLU A 44 3.41 3.17 35.53
C GLU A 44 2.74 2.25 34.50
N ILE A 45 1.58 1.68 34.86
CA ILE A 45 0.78 0.86 33.94
C ILE A 45 0.33 1.69 32.75
N ALA A 46 -0.17 2.91 32.97
CA ALA A 46 -0.57 3.82 31.91
C ALA A 46 0.61 4.12 30.96
N THR A 47 1.80 4.33 31.51
CA THR A 47 3.01 4.59 30.73
C THR A 47 3.41 3.35 29.90
N ALA A 48 3.34 2.16 30.49
CA ALA A 48 3.67 0.91 29.81
C ALA A 48 2.66 0.59 28.69
N ILE A 49 1.38 0.79 28.95
CA ILE A 49 0.29 0.60 27.99
C ILE A 49 0.43 1.58 26.82
N ASN A 50 0.68 2.87 27.08
CA ASN A 50 0.77 3.90 26.05
C ASN A 50 2.02 3.78 25.16
N ARG A 51 3.01 2.95 25.54
CA ARG A 51 4.15 2.61 24.67
C ARG A 51 3.81 1.54 23.63
N SER A 52 2.75 0.77 23.86
CA SER A 52 2.31 -0.25 22.92
C SER A 52 1.25 0.32 21.98
N LEU A 53 1.40 -0.01 20.70
CA LEU A 53 0.41 0.28 19.65
C LEU A 53 -0.37 -0.98 19.25
N SER A 54 -0.14 -2.11 19.95
CA SER A 54 -0.82 -3.38 19.71
C SER A 54 -1.82 -3.68 20.83
N LEU A 55 -3.05 -3.99 20.43
CA LEU A 55 -4.12 -4.37 21.37
C LEU A 55 -3.70 -5.56 22.25
N ASP A 56 -3.10 -6.59 21.67
CA ASP A 56 -2.70 -7.80 22.40
C ASP A 56 -1.59 -7.52 23.42
N GLU A 57 -0.65 -6.63 23.08
CA GLU A 57 0.42 -6.23 23.99
C GLU A 57 -0.11 -5.33 25.12
N ILE A 58 -1.00 -4.38 24.80
CA ILE A 58 -1.70 -3.56 25.80
C ILE A 58 -2.42 -4.46 26.81
N LEU A 59 -3.23 -5.39 26.33
CA LEU A 59 -4.01 -6.31 27.17
C LEU A 59 -3.10 -7.23 28.01
N ARG A 60 -1.97 -7.67 27.47
CA ARG A 60 -0.97 -8.45 28.20
C ARG A 60 -0.33 -7.66 29.34
N VAL A 61 0.06 -6.41 29.08
CA VAL A 61 0.65 -5.51 30.10
C VAL A 61 -0.35 -5.28 31.24
N VAL A 62 -1.61 -4.96 30.90
CA VAL A 62 -2.70 -4.80 31.88
C VAL A 62 -2.86 -6.07 32.71
N GLY A 63 -2.97 -7.23 32.07
CA GLY A 63 -3.16 -8.51 32.76
C GLY A 63 -2.08 -8.82 33.78
N LYS A 64 -0.81 -8.55 33.43
CA LYS A 64 0.34 -8.78 34.30
C LYS A 64 0.41 -7.77 35.45
N GLN A 65 0.13 -6.50 35.17
CA GLN A 65 0.40 -5.43 36.12
C GLN A 65 -0.80 -5.07 37.01
N ALA A 66 -2.03 -5.37 36.58
CA ALA A 66 -3.21 -5.07 37.37
C ALA A 66 -3.23 -5.83 38.72
N LYS A 67 -2.50 -6.95 38.85
CA LYS A 67 -2.41 -7.73 40.09
C LYS A 67 -1.71 -6.96 41.22
N TRP A 68 -0.90 -5.96 40.91
CA TRP A 68 -0.32 -5.04 41.89
C TRP A 68 -1.34 -4.02 42.43
N LEU A 69 -2.43 -3.79 41.69
CA LEU A 69 -3.44 -2.80 42.03
C LEU A 69 -4.61 -3.41 42.79
N LEU A 70 -5.08 -4.58 42.38
CA LEU A 70 -6.29 -5.22 42.90
C LEU A 70 -6.05 -6.71 43.17
N ASP A 71 -6.49 -7.20 44.32
CA ASP A 71 -6.42 -8.64 44.64
C ASP A 71 -7.60 -9.40 44.01
N PHE A 72 -7.51 -9.65 42.70
CA PHE A 72 -8.51 -10.42 41.96
C PHE A 72 -8.08 -11.89 41.77
N GLY A 73 -9.07 -12.79 41.70
CA GLY A 73 -8.90 -14.18 41.24
C GLY A 73 -9.02 -14.33 39.72
N HIS A 74 -9.69 -13.39 39.06
CA HIS A 74 -9.87 -13.36 37.61
C HIS A 74 -9.94 -11.94 37.08
N LEU A 75 -9.35 -11.73 35.90
CA LEU A 75 -9.38 -10.48 35.15
C LEU A 75 -9.68 -10.76 33.68
N SER A 76 -10.67 -10.07 33.16
CA SER A 76 -11.08 -10.17 31.76
C SER A 76 -11.52 -8.82 31.20
N VAL A 77 -11.44 -8.70 29.89
CA VAL A 77 -12.02 -7.59 29.13
C VAL A 77 -13.02 -8.16 28.14
N TYR A 78 -14.16 -7.51 28.01
CA TYR A 78 -15.10 -7.75 26.93
C TYR A 78 -15.09 -6.53 26.00
N LEU A 79 -14.76 -6.72 24.72
CA LEU A 79 -14.76 -5.65 23.73
C LEU A 79 -15.88 -5.86 22.72
N VAL A 80 -16.64 -4.80 22.43
CA VAL A 80 -17.72 -4.80 21.45
C VAL A 80 -17.21 -4.21 20.13
N LYS A 81 -17.44 -4.94 19.03
CA LYS A 81 -17.18 -4.49 17.66
C LYS A 81 -18.32 -4.96 16.75
N ASN A 82 -18.99 -4.03 16.07
CA ASN A 82 -20.04 -4.31 15.07
C ASN A 82 -21.13 -5.29 15.56
N ASN A 83 -21.78 -4.98 16.70
CA ASN A 83 -22.82 -5.82 17.34
C ASN A 83 -22.38 -7.22 17.78
N SER A 84 -21.08 -7.53 17.73
CA SER A 84 -20.50 -8.74 18.29
C SER A 84 -19.51 -8.37 19.39
N GLY A 85 -19.33 -9.25 20.36
CA GLY A 85 -18.36 -9.04 21.42
C GLY A 85 -17.30 -10.13 21.49
N ARG A 86 -16.12 -9.74 21.96
CA ARG A 86 -15.01 -10.63 22.23
C ARG A 86 -14.66 -10.58 23.71
N PHE A 87 -14.83 -11.71 24.39
CA PHE A 87 -14.36 -11.89 25.76
C PHE A 87 -12.90 -12.34 25.76
N ILE A 88 -12.05 -11.59 26.45
CA ILE A 88 -10.61 -11.78 26.48
C ILE A 88 -10.18 -11.93 27.93
N LYS A 89 -9.75 -13.13 28.30
CA LYS A 89 -9.14 -13.38 29.61
C LYS A 89 -7.74 -12.77 29.65
N LEU A 90 -7.48 -11.96 30.68
CA LEU A 90 -6.15 -11.40 30.93
C LEU A 90 -5.41 -12.16 32.04
N ALA A 91 -6.12 -12.65 33.07
CA ALA A 91 -5.54 -13.45 34.16
C ALA A 91 -6.60 -14.31 34.88
N GLY A 92 -6.14 -15.37 35.57
CA GLY A 92 -6.99 -16.30 36.35
C GLY A 92 -7.48 -17.51 35.55
N ALA A 93 -8.47 -18.21 36.12
CA ALA A 93 -9.07 -19.40 35.52
C ALA A 93 -9.76 -19.08 34.19
N ALA A 94 -9.77 -20.04 33.27
CA ALA A 94 -10.58 -19.95 32.05
C ALA A 94 -12.07 -19.94 32.43
N ILE A 95 -12.86 -19.16 31.70
CA ILE A 95 -14.29 -19.04 31.91
C ILE A 95 -14.96 -19.41 30.61
N GLN A 96 -15.97 -20.28 30.69
CA GLN A 96 -16.79 -20.59 29.54
C GLN A 96 -17.68 -19.38 29.24
N PHE A 97 -17.46 -18.77 28.07
CA PHE A 97 -18.26 -17.64 27.62
C PHE A 97 -19.56 -18.15 27.00
N ASP A 98 -20.69 -17.67 27.51
CA ASP A 98 -22.01 -17.88 26.94
C ASP A 98 -22.74 -16.54 26.84
N GLU A 99 -23.14 -16.19 25.63
CA GLU A 99 -23.74 -14.90 25.31
C GLU A 99 -25.16 -14.78 25.91
N ALA A 100 -25.86 -15.90 26.09
CA ALA A 100 -27.19 -15.92 26.70
C ALA A 100 -27.14 -15.54 28.19
N THR A 101 -26.21 -16.10 28.96
CA THR A 101 -26.01 -15.76 30.38
C THR A 101 -25.42 -14.36 30.60
N MET A 102 -24.63 -13.85 29.64
CA MET A 102 -24.14 -12.46 29.69
C MET A 102 -25.28 -11.45 29.50
N ASN A 103 -26.25 -11.76 28.64
CA ASN A 103 -27.43 -10.91 28.40
C ASN A 103 -28.40 -10.87 29.60
N THR A 104 -28.35 -11.87 30.48
CA THR A 104 -29.18 -11.91 31.69
C THR A 104 -28.52 -11.25 32.91
N SER A 105 -27.20 -11.02 32.92
CA SER A 105 -26.53 -10.31 34.03
C SER A 105 -26.83 -8.82 34.01
N LYS A 106 -27.67 -8.37 34.95
CA LYS A 106 -28.09 -6.97 35.08
C LYS A 106 -26.90 -6.04 35.30
N SER A 107 -25.95 -6.46 36.14
CA SER A 107 -24.78 -5.64 36.49
C SER A 107 -23.85 -5.45 35.30
N PHE A 108 -23.58 -6.53 34.56
CA PHE A 108 -22.77 -6.46 33.34
C PHE A 108 -23.42 -5.56 32.28
N GLN A 109 -24.70 -5.78 31.98
CA GLN A 109 -25.45 -5.00 30.99
C GLN A 109 -25.54 -3.52 31.41
N LYS A 110 -25.70 -3.24 32.70
CA LYS A 110 -25.71 -1.88 33.21
C LYS A 110 -24.37 -1.17 32.95
N ALA A 111 -23.23 -1.82 33.20
CA ALA A 111 -21.93 -1.23 32.88
C ALA A 111 -21.74 -1.02 31.37
N LEU A 112 -22.12 -2.00 30.55
CA LEU A 112 -21.92 -1.97 29.11
C LEU A 112 -22.84 -0.97 28.38
N ILE A 113 -24.10 -0.84 28.81
CA ILE A 113 -25.10 0.01 28.15
C ILE A 113 -25.10 1.43 28.73
N THR A 114 -25.04 1.57 30.06
CA THR A 114 -25.21 2.86 30.73
C THR A 114 -23.90 3.55 31.08
N GLY A 115 -22.78 2.83 31.05
CA GLY A 115 -21.47 3.37 31.46
C GLY A 115 -21.33 3.50 32.97
N GLN A 116 -22.25 2.92 33.74
CA GLN A 116 -22.17 2.97 35.19
C GLN A 116 -21.30 1.83 35.72
N SER A 117 -20.22 2.18 36.41
CA SER A 117 -19.37 1.21 37.13
C SER A 117 -20.16 0.45 38.20
N GLN A 118 -19.95 -0.87 38.30
CA GLN A 118 -20.62 -1.74 39.27
C GLN A 118 -19.64 -2.32 40.28
N LEU A 119 -19.99 -2.23 41.56
CA LEU A 119 -19.31 -2.91 42.67
C LEU A 119 -20.26 -3.94 43.26
N ILE A 120 -19.93 -5.22 43.07
CA ILE A 120 -20.72 -6.36 43.53
C ILE A 120 -19.98 -7.01 44.69
N LYS A 121 -20.51 -6.85 45.90
CA LYS A 121 -19.90 -7.43 47.11
C LYS A 121 -20.27 -8.90 47.32
N GLN A 122 -21.43 -9.31 46.80
CA GLN A 122 -21.93 -10.68 46.82
C GLN A 122 -22.68 -10.95 45.52
N SER A 123 -22.12 -11.79 44.65
CA SER A 123 -22.70 -12.12 43.34
C SER A 123 -23.78 -13.20 43.44
N ASP A 124 -24.75 -13.16 42.53
CA ASP A 124 -25.70 -14.25 42.33
C ASP A 124 -25.00 -15.41 41.59
N PRO A 125 -25.02 -16.64 42.14
CA PRO A 125 -24.42 -17.82 41.49
C PRO A 125 -24.98 -18.14 40.10
N ASN A 126 -26.20 -17.68 39.79
CA ASN A 126 -26.87 -17.93 38.50
C ASN A 126 -26.57 -16.87 37.44
N GLU A 127 -25.89 -15.78 37.79
CA GLU A 127 -25.50 -14.75 36.82
C GLU A 127 -24.17 -15.09 36.13
N PHE A 128 -23.88 -14.40 35.02
CA PHE A 128 -22.56 -14.41 34.40
C PHE A 128 -21.46 -14.16 35.45
N LEU A 129 -20.42 -15.01 35.47
CA LEU A 129 -19.36 -15.01 36.48
C LEU A 129 -19.82 -15.35 37.92
N GLY A 130 -20.98 -15.98 38.10
CA GLY A 130 -21.53 -16.38 39.40
C GLY A 130 -20.64 -17.32 40.23
N GLN A 131 -19.64 -17.95 39.61
CA GLN A 131 -18.58 -18.71 40.30
C GLN A 131 -17.66 -17.84 41.18
N TYR A 132 -17.69 -16.50 41.02
CA TYR A 132 -16.97 -15.55 41.85
C TYR A 132 -17.93 -14.83 42.78
N SER A 133 -17.60 -14.79 44.07
CA SER A 133 -18.45 -14.19 45.09
C SER A 133 -18.45 -12.67 45.10
N SER A 134 -17.46 -11.99 44.52
CA SER A 134 -17.47 -10.52 44.40
C SER A 134 -16.78 -10.04 43.12
N GLN A 135 -17.21 -8.88 42.60
CA GLN A 135 -16.80 -8.37 41.29
C GLN A 135 -16.75 -6.83 41.24
N ILE A 136 -15.84 -6.30 40.43
CA ILE A 136 -15.86 -4.92 39.93
C ILE A 136 -16.01 -5.00 38.42
N ILE A 137 -17.02 -4.31 37.87
CA ILE A 137 -17.27 -4.22 36.42
C ILE A 137 -17.19 -2.75 36.03
N LEU A 138 -16.28 -2.42 35.13
CA LEU A 138 -15.96 -1.05 34.75
C LEU A 138 -16.10 -0.87 33.24
N PRO A 139 -16.76 0.20 32.77
CA PRO A 139 -16.88 0.48 31.35
C PRO A 139 -15.51 0.85 30.75
N LEU A 140 -15.31 0.41 29.52
CA LEU A 140 -14.30 0.92 28.62
C LEU A 140 -14.99 1.87 27.65
N GLU A 141 -14.89 3.16 27.95
CA GLU A 141 -15.51 4.22 27.16
C GLU A 141 -14.50 5.19 26.56
N SER A 142 -14.86 5.76 25.41
CA SER A 142 -14.18 6.91 24.81
C SER A 142 -15.21 7.81 24.15
N SER A 143 -15.08 9.13 24.33
CA SER A 143 -15.98 10.13 23.72
C SER A 143 -17.47 9.84 23.94
N LYS A 144 -17.83 9.31 25.12
CA LYS A 144 -19.20 8.88 25.51
C LYS A 144 -19.74 7.65 24.77
N THR A 145 -18.89 6.92 24.06
CA THR A 145 -19.22 5.61 23.49
C THR A 145 -18.54 4.51 24.29
N ILE A 146 -19.33 3.57 24.80
CA ILE A 146 -18.84 2.40 25.50
C ILE A 146 -18.56 1.32 24.46
N PHE A 147 -17.33 0.84 24.43
CA PHE A 147 -16.89 -0.20 23.50
C PHE A 147 -16.45 -1.47 24.22
N GLY A 148 -16.70 -1.55 25.53
CA GLY A 148 -16.40 -2.75 26.29
C GLY A 148 -16.53 -2.56 27.79
N VAL A 149 -16.12 -3.59 28.53
CA VAL A 149 -15.95 -3.56 29.99
C VAL A 149 -14.69 -4.31 30.39
N ILE A 150 -14.07 -3.88 31.49
CA ILE A 150 -13.05 -4.63 32.21
C ILE A 150 -13.63 -5.14 33.53
N ILE A 151 -13.34 -6.40 33.86
CA ILE A 151 -13.94 -7.11 34.98
C ILE A 151 -12.86 -7.67 35.88
N PHE A 152 -12.94 -7.33 37.17
CA PHE A 152 -12.14 -7.93 38.24
C PHE A 152 -13.06 -8.79 39.10
N ALA A 153 -12.75 -10.07 39.28
CA ALA A 153 -13.60 -10.99 40.03
C ALA A 153 -12.80 -11.76 41.08
N SER A 154 -13.40 -12.02 42.24
CA SER A 154 -12.79 -12.72 43.37
C SER A 154 -13.74 -13.77 43.94
N ILE A 155 -13.18 -14.91 44.36
CA ILE A 155 -13.92 -15.97 45.05
C ILE A 155 -14.23 -15.61 46.50
N LYS A 156 -13.61 -14.54 47.04
CA LYS A 156 -13.90 -14.07 48.39
C LYS A 156 -15.13 -13.15 48.35
N PRO A 157 -16.13 -13.32 49.23
CA PRO A 157 -17.19 -12.33 49.37
C PRO A 157 -16.61 -11.03 49.95
N ASN A 158 -17.19 -9.88 49.61
CA ASN A 158 -16.76 -8.55 50.06
C ASN A 158 -15.27 -8.24 49.79
N ALA A 159 -14.66 -8.82 48.75
CA ALA A 159 -13.23 -8.63 48.47
C ALA A 159 -12.89 -7.19 48.06
N TYR A 160 -13.87 -6.42 47.60
CA TYR A 160 -13.68 -5.10 47.02
C TYR A 160 -14.46 -4.02 47.77
N ASN A 161 -13.83 -2.86 47.92
CA ASN A 161 -14.43 -1.66 48.50
C ASN A 161 -14.57 -0.51 47.48
N GLN A 162 -14.96 0.69 47.94
CA GLN A 162 -15.14 1.86 47.09
C GLN A 162 -13.80 2.43 46.54
N GLU A 163 -12.69 2.22 47.24
CA GLU A 163 -11.37 2.66 46.79
C GLU A 163 -10.85 1.77 45.67
N ASP A 164 -11.07 0.45 45.79
CA ASP A 164 -10.77 -0.51 44.73
C ASP A 164 -11.53 -0.18 43.45
N LEU A 165 -12.81 0.21 43.58
CA LEU A 165 -13.62 0.69 42.46
C LEU A 165 -13.00 1.92 41.79
N ARG A 166 -12.54 2.91 42.58
CA ARG A 166 -11.87 4.13 42.05
C ARG A 166 -10.58 3.81 41.32
N ILE A 167 -9.75 2.91 41.87
CA ILE A 167 -8.47 2.51 41.26
C ILE A 167 -8.71 1.74 39.97
N GLY A 168 -9.66 0.79 39.99
CA GLY A 168 -10.06 0.07 38.78
C GLY A 168 -10.59 1.03 37.71
N TYR A 169 -11.39 2.03 38.09
CA TYR A 169 -11.90 3.04 37.14
C TYR A 169 -10.78 3.85 36.48
N LEU A 170 -9.75 4.27 37.22
CA LEU A 170 -8.59 4.93 36.61
C LEU A 170 -7.88 4.03 35.59
N LEU A 171 -7.73 2.74 35.91
CA LEU A 171 -7.15 1.77 34.98
C LEU A 171 -8.04 1.57 33.75
N SER A 172 -9.37 1.54 33.91
CA SER A 172 -10.30 1.41 32.77
C SER A 172 -10.21 2.61 31.83
N LEU A 173 -10.07 3.83 32.36
CA LEU A 173 -9.85 5.04 31.55
C LEU A 173 -8.55 4.98 30.74
N GLN A 174 -7.45 4.56 31.36
CA GLN A 174 -6.15 4.43 30.69
C GLN A 174 -6.18 3.34 29.62
N LEU A 175 -6.76 2.19 29.95
CA LEU A 175 -6.96 1.11 29.02
C LEU A 175 -7.85 1.54 27.84
N SER A 176 -8.92 2.27 28.10
CA SER A 176 -9.79 2.78 27.05
C SER A 176 -9.05 3.62 26.02
N SER A 177 -8.23 4.55 26.52
CA SER A 177 -7.44 5.44 25.67
C SER A 177 -6.47 4.65 24.78
N ALA A 178 -5.80 3.66 25.36
CA ALA A 178 -4.82 2.87 24.65
C ALA A 178 -5.42 1.92 23.62
N ILE A 179 -6.53 1.25 23.94
CA ILE A 179 -7.26 0.39 22.99
C ILE A 179 -7.71 1.23 21.79
N ARG A 180 -8.25 2.42 22.03
CA ARG A 180 -8.63 3.34 20.94
C ARG A 180 -7.41 3.70 20.09
N ASN A 181 -6.30 4.10 20.71
CA ASN A 181 -5.10 4.49 19.97
C ASN A 181 -4.54 3.33 19.13
N ALA A 182 -4.53 2.10 19.67
CA ALA A 182 -4.10 0.91 18.93
C ALA A 182 -5.03 0.61 17.74
N ASN A 183 -6.34 0.65 17.93
CA ASN A 183 -7.31 0.45 16.84
C ASN A 183 -7.17 1.52 15.75
N SER A 184 -7.04 2.80 16.12
CA SER A 184 -6.84 3.90 15.17
C SER A 184 -5.50 3.76 14.43
N PHE A 185 -4.44 3.31 15.10
CA PHE A 185 -3.15 3.06 14.46
C PHE A 185 -3.23 1.92 13.44
N GLU A 186 -3.93 0.83 13.78
CA GLU A 186 -4.18 -0.29 12.87
C GLU A 186 -4.97 0.15 11.63
N GLU A 187 -6.08 0.89 11.81
CA GLU A 187 -6.88 1.44 10.72
C GLU A 187 -6.07 2.38 9.82
N LEU A 188 -5.27 3.26 10.43
CA LEU A 188 -4.41 4.19 9.71
C LEU A 188 -3.37 3.44 8.86
N ASN A 189 -2.76 2.38 9.38
CA ASN A 189 -1.80 1.56 8.63
C ASN A 189 -2.46 0.83 7.45
N LEU A 190 -3.67 0.31 7.63
CA LEU A 190 -4.44 -0.31 6.54
C LEU A 190 -4.73 0.71 5.43
N LEU A 191 -5.19 1.90 5.80
CA LEU A 191 -5.48 2.98 4.85
C LEU A 191 -4.21 3.43 4.12
N TYR A 192 -3.09 3.60 4.82
CA TYR A 192 -1.81 3.93 4.19
C TYR A 192 -1.37 2.86 3.20
N SER A 193 -1.54 1.57 3.53
CA SER A 193 -1.22 0.49 2.60
C SER A 193 -2.08 0.52 1.34
N GLU A 194 -3.36 0.86 1.46
CA GLU A 194 -4.27 0.97 0.32
C GLU A 194 -3.94 2.16 -0.57
N ILE A 195 -3.66 3.33 0.04
CA ILE A 195 -3.22 4.53 -0.67
C ILE A 195 -1.92 4.26 -1.44
N GLU A 196 -0.96 3.57 -0.82
CA GLU A 196 0.31 3.24 -1.48
C GLU A 196 0.11 2.29 -2.67
N LYS A 197 -0.77 1.28 -2.54
CA LYS A 197 -1.12 0.39 -3.65
C LYS A 197 -1.77 1.15 -4.82
N GLU A 198 -2.71 2.05 -4.53
CA GLU A 198 -3.39 2.80 -5.58
C GLU A 198 -2.44 3.84 -6.22
N LYS A 199 -1.54 4.43 -5.44
CA LYS A 199 -0.46 5.29 -5.96
C LYS A 199 0.46 4.54 -6.91
N GLN A 200 0.95 3.35 -6.52
CA GLN A 200 1.80 2.52 -7.38
C GLN A 200 1.11 2.11 -8.68
N LYS A 201 -0.18 1.76 -8.60
CA LYS A 201 -1.00 1.43 -9.77
C LYS A 201 -1.14 2.63 -10.72
N SER A 202 -1.42 3.81 -10.17
CA SER A 202 -1.51 5.07 -10.92
C SER A 202 -0.18 5.44 -11.59
N GLU A 203 0.94 5.33 -10.87
CA GLU A 203 2.28 5.58 -11.42
C GLU A 203 2.62 4.61 -12.54
N LYS A 204 2.36 3.31 -12.36
CA LYS A 204 2.59 2.30 -13.40
C LYS A 204 1.79 2.61 -14.67
N LEU A 205 0.53 3.01 -14.54
CA LEU A 205 -0.30 3.37 -15.71
C LEU A 205 0.23 4.62 -16.42
N LEU A 206 0.71 5.62 -15.68
CA LEU A 206 1.30 6.81 -16.27
C LEU A 206 2.59 6.48 -17.05
N LEU A 207 3.45 5.63 -16.48
CA LEU A 207 4.70 5.19 -17.09
C LEU A 207 4.50 4.28 -18.31
N ASN A 208 3.35 3.62 -18.43
CA ASN A 208 2.99 2.90 -19.65
C ASN A 208 2.62 3.83 -20.83
N ILE A 209 2.40 5.13 -20.57
CA ILE A 209 1.97 6.12 -21.57
C ILE A 209 3.09 7.11 -21.89
N LEU A 210 3.88 7.48 -20.88
CA LEU A 210 4.95 8.46 -21.00
C LEU A 210 6.26 7.90 -20.46
N PRO A 211 7.41 8.20 -21.11
CA PRO A 211 8.71 7.86 -20.55
C PRO A 211 8.90 8.48 -19.16
N ALA A 212 9.63 7.81 -18.27
CA ALA A 212 9.75 8.20 -16.86
C ALA A 212 10.19 9.65 -16.64
N GLN A 213 11.18 10.11 -17.40
CA GLN A 213 11.68 11.49 -17.33
C GLN A 213 10.59 12.51 -17.72
N ILE A 214 9.79 12.18 -18.74
CA ILE A 214 8.70 13.02 -19.26
C ILE A 214 7.52 13.05 -18.29
N ALA A 215 7.19 11.89 -17.69
CA ALA A 215 6.15 11.78 -16.68
C ALA A 215 6.47 12.64 -15.44
N GLU A 216 7.72 12.64 -14.97
CA GLU A 216 8.14 13.47 -13.83
C GLU A 216 8.12 14.97 -14.15
N GLU A 217 8.62 15.39 -15.32
CA GLU A 217 8.51 16.80 -15.73
C GLU A 217 7.05 17.27 -15.77
N LEU A 218 6.16 16.43 -16.31
CA LEU A 218 4.73 16.73 -16.40
C LEU A 218 4.08 16.82 -15.01
N LYS A 219 4.41 15.91 -14.08
CA LYS A 219 3.92 15.97 -12.68
C LYS A 219 4.35 17.25 -11.98
N HIS A 220 5.61 17.65 -12.15
CA HIS A 220 6.17 18.81 -11.44
C HIS A 220 5.76 20.15 -12.02
N THR A 221 5.70 20.27 -13.35
CA THR A 221 5.53 21.57 -14.01
C THR A 221 4.20 21.73 -14.74
N GLY A 222 3.42 20.65 -14.88
CA GLY A 222 2.15 20.64 -15.61
C GLY A 222 2.29 20.74 -17.14
N ARG A 223 3.52 20.78 -17.65
CA ARG A 223 3.84 20.84 -19.08
C ARG A 223 5.15 20.11 -19.36
N VAL A 224 5.42 19.78 -20.61
CA VAL A 224 6.71 19.22 -21.05
C VAL A 224 7.27 20.12 -22.13
N LYS A 225 8.52 20.56 -21.99
CA LYS A 225 9.17 21.34 -23.03
C LYS A 225 9.61 20.44 -24.18
N PRO A 226 9.40 20.85 -25.44
CA PRO A 226 9.97 20.12 -26.58
C PRO A 226 11.50 20.07 -26.50
N VAL A 227 12.08 18.92 -26.85
CA VAL A 227 13.52 18.67 -26.81
C VAL A 227 14.03 18.40 -28.23
N TYR A 228 15.05 19.13 -28.65
CA TYR A 228 15.71 18.91 -29.95
C TYR A 228 16.86 17.90 -29.80
N TYR A 229 16.84 16.86 -30.61
CA TYR A 229 17.89 15.85 -30.69
C TYR A 229 18.62 16.04 -32.02
N PRO A 230 19.95 16.30 -32.00
CA PRO A 230 20.72 16.49 -33.23
C PRO A 230 20.87 15.19 -34.03
N SER A 231 20.75 14.03 -33.39
CA SER A 231 20.83 12.72 -34.02
C SER A 231 19.96 11.72 -33.27
N ALA A 232 19.06 11.05 -33.99
CA ALA A 232 18.25 9.93 -33.53
C ALA A 232 17.93 9.03 -34.74
N SER A 233 17.59 7.76 -34.50
CA SER A 233 17.23 6.80 -35.55
C SER A 233 15.78 6.37 -35.40
N VAL A 234 14.96 6.65 -36.41
CA VAL A 234 13.55 6.31 -36.43
C VAL A 234 13.35 5.05 -37.27
N LEU A 235 12.59 4.10 -36.73
CA LEU A 235 12.18 2.87 -37.40
C LEU A 235 10.66 2.87 -37.58
N PHE A 236 10.24 2.61 -38.81
CA PHE A 236 8.87 2.28 -39.16
C PHE A 236 8.81 0.83 -39.63
N THR A 237 7.75 0.13 -39.24
CA THR A 237 7.34 -1.11 -39.88
C THR A 237 5.95 -1.00 -40.43
N ASP A 238 5.58 -1.90 -41.34
CA ASP A 238 4.22 -2.03 -41.87
C ASP A 238 3.99 -3.48 -42.34
N PHE A 239 2.80 -4.02 -42.11
CA PHE A 239 2.46 -5.37 -42.55
C PHE A 239 2.07 -5.35 -44.03
N GLU A 240 2.79 -6.10 -44.85
CA GLU A 240 2.49 -6.17 -46.28
C GLU A 240 1.13 -6.84 -46.52
N ASN A 241 0.30 -6.21 -47.35
CA ASN A 241 -1.06 -6.65 -47.70
C ASN A 241 -1.98 -6.84 -46.49
N PHE A 242 -1.79 -6.05 -45.42
CA PHE A 242 -2.58 -6.14 -44.19
C PHE A 242 -4.08 -6.16 -44.46
N SER A 243 -4.63 -5.18 -45.19
CA SER A 243 -6.07 -5.07 -45.44
C SER A 243 -6.65 -6.33 -46.09
N THR A 244 -5.99 -6.85 -47.13
CA THR A 244 -6.44 -8.06 -47.83
C THR A 244 -6.39 -9.29 -46.95
N ILE A 245 -5.35 -9.44 -46.12
CA ILE A 245 -5.22 -10.59 -45.22
C ILE A 245 -6.17 -10.48 -44.03
N ALA A 246 -6.44 -9.27 -43.56
CA ALA A 246 -7.37 -8.99 -42.47
C ALA A 246 -8.81 -9.39 -42.83
N GLU A 247 -9.21 -9.26 -44.11
CA GLU A 247 -10.52 -9.73 -44.61
C GLU A 247 -10.67 -11.27 -44.55
N LEU A 248 -9.56 -12.01 -44.48
CA LEU A 248 -9.54 -13.48 -44.38
C LEU A 248 -9.56 -13.99 -42.93
N MET A 249 -9.59 -13.08 -41.95
CA MET A 249 -9.48 -13.40 -40.53
C MET A 249 -10.73 -12.97 -39.77
N GLU A 250 -11.13 -13.76 -38.78
CA GLU A 250 -12.12 -13.31 -37.82
C GLU A 250 -11.57 -12.10 -37.03
N PRO A 251 -12.38 -11.07 -36.72
CA PRO A 251 -11.91 -9.86 -36.04
C PRO A 251 -11.14 -10.12 -34.74
N GLU A 252 -11.56 -11.12 -33.97
CA GLU A 252 -10.88 -11.48 -32.71
C GLU A 252 -9.49 -12.09 -32.97
N ASP A 253 -9.35 -12.95 -33.98
CA ASP A 253 -8.08 -13.57 -34.36
C ASP A 253 -7.12 -12.57 -35.00
N LEU A 254 -7.66 -11.61 -35.76
CA LEU A 254 -6.90 -10.48 -36.32
C LEU A 254 -6.24 -9.67 -35.19
N VAL A 255 -7.03 -9.26 -34.20
CA VAL A 255 -6.54 -8.48 -33.05
C VAL A 255 -5.53 -9.29 -32.23
N LYS A 256 -5.79 -10.58 -31.99
CA LYS A 256 -4.85 -11.47 -31.28
C LYS A 256 -3.52 -11.62 -32.02
N GLU A 257 -3.52 -11.73 -33.34
CA GLU A 257 -2.27 -11.82 -34.10
C GLU A 257 -1.50 -10.49 -34.09
N LEU A 258 -2.21 -9.36 -34.24
CA LEU A 258 -1.63 -8.02 -34.13
C LEU A 258 -0.96 -7.82 -32.77
N ASP A 259 -1.67 -8.13 -31.69
CA ASP A 259 -1.16 -8.04 -30.31
C ASP A 259 0.04 -8.95 -30.10
N TYR A 260 0.01 -10.18 -30.64
CA TYR A 260 1.12 -11.13 -30.56
C TYR A 260 2.39 -10.60 -31.24
N CYS A 261 2.26 -10.02 -32.43
CA CYS A 261 3.38 -9.44 -33.16
C CYS A 261 3.92 -8.19 -32.46
N PHE A 262 3.06 -7.22 -32.11
CA PHE A 262 3.50 -5.99 -31.47
C PHE A 262 4.04 -6.23 -30.05
N SER A 263 3.51 -7.18 -29.29
CA SER A 263 4.08 -7.61 -28.00
C SER A 263 5.47 -8.26 -28.17
N TYR A 264 5.76 -8.89 -29.30
CA TYR A 264 7.12 -9.33 -29.61
C TYR A 264 8.02 -8.13 -29.92
N PHE A 265 7.53 -7.16 -30.70
CA PHE A 265 8.29 -5.96 -31.05
C PHE A 265 8.62 -5.14 -29.80
N ASP A 266 7.66 -4.96 -28.90
CA ASP A 266 7.83 -4.30 -27.60
C ASP A 266 9.00 -4.90 -26.80
N ARG A 267 9.09 -6.23 -26.72
CA ARG A 267 10.20 -6.92 -26.06
C ARG A 267 11.54 -6.72 -26.77
N VAL A 268 11.54 -6.67 -28.10
CA VAL A 268 12.77 -6.44 -28.88
C VAL A 268 13.27 -5.02 -28.66
N ILE A 269 12.39 -4.01 -28.74
CA ILE A 269 12.80 -2.62 -28.58
C ILE A 269 13.26 -2.32 -27.15
N GLU A 270 12.65 -2.94 -26.13
CA GLU A 270 13.07 -2.84 -24.73
C GLU A 270 14.48 -3.40 -24.55
N LYS A 271 14.80 -4.55 -25.17
CA LYS A 271 16.14 -5.15 -25.13
C LYS A 271 17.23 -4.22 -25.70
N TYR A 272 16.89 -3.37 -26.66
CA TYR A 272 17.82 -2.44 -27.31
C TYR A 272 17.65 -0.99 -26.85
N ASN A 273 16.92 -0.76 -25.75
CA ASN A 273 16.65 0.58 -25.19
C ASN A 273 16.11 1.58 -26.22
N LEU A 274 15.20 1.13 -27.09
CA LEU A 274 14.50 2.00 -28.04
C LEU A 274 13.15 2.41 -27.46
N GLU A 275 12.74 3.64 -27.75
CA GLU A 275 11.48 4.19 -27.27
C GLU A 275 10.35 3.84 -28.25
N LYS A 276 9.26 3.24 -27.72
CA LYS A 276 8.03 3.05 -28.48
C LYS A 276 7.35 4.41 -28.62
N LEU A 277 6.99 4.78 -29.84
CA LEU A 277 6.24 6.02 -30.05
C LEU A 277 4.76 5.73 -30.17
N LYS A 278 4.37 4.90 -31.13
CA LYS A 278 2.97 4.55 -31.37
C LYS A 278 2.84 3.39 -32.35
N THR A 279 1.64 2.84 -32.39
CA THR A 279 1.14 2.05 -33.51
C THR A 279 0.20 2.92 -34.36
N ILE A 280 0.24 2.75 -35.67
CA ILE A 280 -0.59 3.49 -36.63
C ILE A 280 -1.27 2.46 -37.52
N GLY A 281 -2.41 1.94 -37.06
CA GLY A 281 -3.04 0.77 -37.70
C GLY A 281 -2.13 -0.46 -37.60
N ASP A 282 -1.68 -0.94 -38.75
CA ASP A 282 -0.75 -2.06 -38.95
C ASP A 282 0.73 -1.65 -38.93
N SER A 283 1.02 -0.35 -38.80
CA SER A 283 2.37 0.17 -38.68
C SER A 283 2.84 0.27 -37.21
N TYR A 284 4.12 -0.01 -36.98
CA TYR A 284 4.79 0.14 -35.69
C TYR A 284 5.92 1.17 -35.80
N MET A 285 5.97 2.12 -34.85
CA MET A 285 6.96 3.19 -34.85
C MET A 285 7.74 3.21 -33.53
N CYS A 286 9.07 3.16 -33.63
CA CYS A 286 9.98 3.36 -32.50
C CYS A 286 11.19 4.21 -32.88
N CYS A 287 11.92 4.68 -31.87
CA CYS A 287 13.06 5.57 -32.06
C CYS A 287 14.20 5.25 -31.08
N GLY A 288 15.43 5.20 -31.59
CA GLY A 288 16.65 5.13 -30.79
C GLY A 288 17.26 6.52 -30.60
N GLY A 289 17.90 6.74 -29.45
CA GLY A 289 18.53 8.02 -29.10
C GLY A 289 17.58 9.01 -28.41
N ILE A 290 16.39 8.56 -28.02
CA ILE A 290 15.42 9.28 -27.18
C ILE A 290 14.86 8.34 -26.10
N PRO A 291 14.30 8.86 -24.99
CA PRO A 291 14.43 10.24 -24.50
C PRO A 291 15.86 10.56 -24.03
N GLN A 292 16.71 9.53 -23.86
CA GLN A 292 18.12 9.72 -23.56
C GLN A 292 18.95 9.62 -24.84
N ALA A 293 19.67 10.69 -25.16
CA ALA A 293 20.61 10.69 -26.28
C ALA A 293 21.70 9.64 -26.05
N ASN A 294 22.03 8.90 -27.10
CA ASN A 294 23.14 7.96 -27.11
C ASN A 294 23.84 8.04 -28.49
N HIS A 295 24.99 7.39 -28.66
CA HIS A 295 25.70 7.32 -29.95
C HIS A 295 25.46 6.00 -30.70
N THR A 296 24.92 4.99 -30.02
CA THR A 296 24.70 3.65 -30.56
C THR A 296 23.36 3.50 -31.26
N HIS A 297 22.47 4.52 -31.20
CA HIS A 297 21.11 4.46 -31.74
C HIS A 297 20.99 3.86 -33.15
N PRO A 298 21.88 4.12 -34.14
CA PRO A 298 21.73 3.51 -35.46
C PRO A 298 21.97 1.99 -35.42
N LEU A 299 22.93 1.55 -34.61
CA LEU A 299 23.24 0.13 -34.42
C LEU A 299 22.12 -0.57 -33.65
N ASP A 300 21.66 0.03 -32.55
CA ASP A 300 20.59 -0.51 -31.70
C ASP A 300 19.30 -0.73 -32.51
N VAL A 301 18.93 0.25 -33.33
CA VAL A 301 17.74 0.18 -34.20
C VAL A 301 17.87 -0.89 -35.28
N ILE A 302 19.02 -1.03 -35.94
CA ILE A 302 19.22 -2.10 -36.94
C ILE A 302 19.24 -3.48 -36.28
N MET A 303 19.83 -3.60 -35.10
CA MET A 303 19.86 -4.85 -34.34
C MET A 303 18.46 -5.27 -33.86
N ALA A 304 17.59 -4.31 -33.54
CA ALA A 304 16.17 -4.55 -33.30
C ALA A 304 15.46 -4.98 -34.59
N ALA A 305 15.67 -4.26 -35.69
CA ALA A 305 15.08 -4.58 -37.00
C ALA A 305 15.41 -6.00 -37.47
N LEU A 306 16.67 -6.43 -37.32
CA LEU A 306 17.11 -7.80 -37.65
C LEU A 306 16.39 -8.86 -36.81
N GLN A 307 16.13 -8.61 -35.52
CA GLN A 307 15.35 -9.54 -34.68
C GLN A 307 13.88 -9.58 -35.09
N ILE A 308 13.28 -8.42 -35.37
CA ILE A 308 11.89 -8.31 -35.86
C ILE A 308 11.73 -9.06 -37.19
N GLN A 309 12.64 -8.82 -38.15
CA GLN A 309 12.66 -9.50 -39.46
C GLN A 309 12.73 -11.02 -39.30
N LYS A 310 13.64 -11.53 -38.46
CA LYS A 310 13.78 -12.97 -38.18
C LYS A 310 12.52 -13.56 -37.56
N PHE A 311 11.89 -12.85 -36.62
CA PHE A 311 10.64 -13.28 -36.00
C PHE A 311 9.49 -13.36 -37.01
N MET A 312 9.34 -12.35 -37.87
CA MET A 312 8.30 -12.34 -38.90
C MET A 312 8.51 -13.45 -39.93
N ALA A 313 9.76 -13.69 -40.36
CA ALA A 313 10.10 -14.80 -41.23
C ALA A 313 9.73 -16.16 -40.59
N PHE A 314 10.05 -16.35 -39.31
CA PHE A 314 9.64 -17.54 -38.57
C PHE A 314 8.12 -17.68 -38.49
N ARG A 315 7.40 -16.57 -38.22
CA ARG A 315 5.94 -16.56 -38.08
C ARG A 315 5.26 -16.93 -39.39
N LYS A 316 5.74 -16.38 -40.51
CA LYS A 316 5.33 -16.73 -41.88
C LYS A 316 5.49 -18.22 -42.15
N ILE A 317 6.65 -18.81 -41.87
CA ILE A 317 6.89 -20.26 -42.06
C ILE A 317 5.92 -21.09 -41.21
N LYS A 318 5.75 -20.74 -39.93
CA LYS A 318 4.89 -21.48 -39.00
C LYS A 318 3.42 -21.46 -39.44
N LYS A 319 2.90 -20.28 -39.80
CA LYS A 319 1.50 -20.13 -40.25
C LYS A 319 1.25 -20.77 -41.61
N SER A 320 2.20 -20.65 -42.54
CA SER A 320 2.12 -21.30 -43.85
C SER A 320 2.00 -22.83 -43.71
N LYS A 321 2.77 -23.46 -42.81
CA LYS A 321 2.64 -24.91 -42.50
C LYS A 321 1.28 -25.31 -41.93
N GLN A 322 0.56 -24.37 -41.35
CA GLN A 322 -0.77 -24.58 -40.76
C GLN A 322 -1.90 -24.16 -41.70
N ASN A 323 -1.58 -23.74 -42.94
CA ASN A 323 -2.52 -23.13 -43.88
C ASN A 323 -3.31 -21.93 -43.28
N LEU A 324 -2.64 -21.15 -42.42
CA LEU A 324 -3.22 -19.95 -41.81
C LEU A 324 -2.75 -18.67 -42.51
N PRO A 325 -3.58 -17.62 -42.58
CA PRO A 325 -3.17 -16.32 -43.12
C PRO A 325 -1.98 -15.72 -42.34
N TYR A 326 -1.01 -15.16 -43.06
CA TYR A 326 0.22 -14.60 -42.49
C TYR A 326 0.58 -13.28 -43.18
N TRP A 327 1.28 -12.41 -42.46
CA TRP A 327 1.86 -11.19 -43.02
C TRP A 327 3.36 -11.34 -43.26
N ASP A 328 3.84 -10.61 -44.26
CA ASP A 328 5.25 -10.21 -44.33
C ASP A 328 5.39 -8.77 -43.78
N ILE A 329 6.61 -8.29 -43.58
CA ILE A 329 6.85 -6.98 -42.97
C ILE A 329 7.78 -6.13 -43.82
N ARG A 330 7.43 -4.87 -44.04
CA ARG A 330 8.35 -3.84 -44.50
C ARG A 330 8.97 -3.15 -43.30
N ILE A 331 10.27 -2.86 -43.38
CA ILE A 331 11.00 -2.13 -42.34
C ILE A 331 11.79 -1.00 -43.00
N GLY A 332 11.60 0.22 -42.51
CA GLY A 332 12.28 1.42 -42.97
C GLY A 332 12.97 2.16 -41.84
N ILE A 333 14.23 2.56 -42.05
CA ILE A 333 15.03 3.24 -41.03
C ILE A 333 15.73 4.46 -41.61
N HIS A 334 15.60 5.59 -40.92
CA HIS A 334 16.36 6.80 -41.22
C HIS A 334 16.92 7.45 -39.94
N SER A 335 18.08 8.08 -40.05
CA SER A 335 18.80 8.72 -38.95
C SER A 335 19.05 10.19 -39.27
N GLY A 336 18.76 11.06 -38.31
CA GLY A 336 18.88 12.51 -38.46
C GLY A 336 18.38 13.25 -37.24
N SER A 337 18.29 14.59 -37.32
CA SER A 337 17.80 15.40 -36.22
C SER A 337 16.27 15.38 -36.11
N LEU A 338 15.73 15.45 -34.90
CA LEU A 338 14.28 15.55 -34.67
C LEU A 338 13.96 16.34 -33.41
N LEU A 339 12.70 16.73 -33.27
CA LEU A 339 12.15 17.31 -32.05
C LEU A 339 11.25 16.27 -31.37
N SER A 340 11.39 16.05 -30.07
CA SER A 340 10.41 15.29 -29.28
C SER A 340 9.64 16.19 -28.32
N GLY A 341 8.49 15.73 -27.84
CA GLY A 341 7.68 16.48 -26.88
C GLY A 341 6.32 15.84 -26.64
N VAL A 342 5.52 16.47 -25.79
CA VAL A 342 4.18 16.01 -25.46
C VAL A 342 3.13 16.96 -26.04
N ILE A 343 2.15 16.41 -26.77
CA ILE A 343 0.97 17.15 -27.26
C ILE A 343 -0.27 16.69 -26.52
N GLY A 344 -1.20 17.62 -26.31
CA GLY A 344 -2.54 17.36 -25.78
C GLY A 344 -2.76 17.98 -24.41
N LYS A 345 -4.04 18.25 -24.07
CA LYS A 345 -4.46 18.73 -22.74
C LYS A 345 -5.13 17.65 -21.88
N LYS A 346 -5.60 16.57 -22.51
CA LYS A 346 -6.34 15.47 -21.86
C LYS A 346 -5.82 14.09 -22.24
N LYS A 347 -5.46 13.90 -23.52
CA LYS A 347 -4.79 12.71 -24.03
C LYS A 347 -3.37 13.10 -24.39
N PHE A 348 -2.49 13.07 -23.39
CA PHE A 348 -1.08 13.37 -23.61
C PHE A 348 -0.48 12.30 -24.52
N VAL A 349 0.23 12.73 -25.57
CA VAL A 349 0.96 11.85 -26.48
C VAL A 349 2.38 12.36 -26.55
N TYR A 350 3.33 11.54 -26.10
CA TYR A 350 4.74 11.77 -26.37
C TYR A 350 5.07 11.32 -27.79
N ASP A 351 5.69 12.19 -28.57
CA ASP A 351 5.87 11.96 -30.00
C ASP A 351 7.09 12.73 -30.54
N VAL A 352 7.43 12.49 -31.80
CA VAL A 352 8.54 13.13 -32.50
C VAL A 352 8.10 13.79 -33.81
N TRP A 353 8.77 14.88 -34.16
CA TRP A 353 8.53 15.65 -35.38
C TRP A 353 9.84 16.04 -36.06
N GLY A 354 9.79 16.14 -37.39
CA GLY A 354 10.91 16.57 -38.22
C GLY A 354 10.98 15.80 -39.53
N ASP A 355 11.81 16.26 -40.45
CA ASP A 355 12.01 15.60 -41.75
C ASP A 355 12.55 14.17 -41.59
N THR A 356 13.30 13.91 -40.51
CA THR A 356 13.78 12.57 -40.15
C THR A 356 12.64 11.55 -40.04
N VAL A 357 11.52 11.94 -39.43
CA VAL A 357 10.34 11.08 -39.25
C VAL A 357 9.68 10.78 -40.59
N ASN A 358 9.51 11.82 -41.41
CA ASN A 358 8.92 11.71 -42.74
C ASN A 358 9.76 10.83 -43.66
N LEU A 359 11.09 10.97 -43.61
CA LEU A 359 12.00 10.19 -44.43
C LEU A 359 12.07 8.73 -43.97
N ALA A 360 12.01 8.45 -42.66
CA ALA A 360 11.91 7.08 -42.14
C ALA A 360 10.64 6.37 -42.63
N SER A 361 9.48 7.05 -42.60
CA SER A 361 8.23 6.51 -43.15
C SER A 361 8.32 6.26 -44.66
N ARG A 362 9.05 7.11 -45.41
CA ARG A 362 9.32 6.87 -46.84
C ARG A 362 10.25 5.68 -47.07
N MET A 363 11.25 5.47 -46.20
CA MET A 363 12.11 4.28 -46.25
C MET A 363 11.29 3.00 -46.07
N GLU A 364 10.27 3.01 -45.21
CA GLU A 364 9.41 1.85 -45.00
C GLU A 364 8.53 1.61 -46.23
N SER A 365 7.75 2.62 -46.63
CA SER A 365 6.78 2.49 -47.73
C SER A 365 7.42 2.20 -49.09
N SER A 366 8.69 2.59 -49.29
CA SER A 366 9.48 2.26 -50.50
C SER A 366 10.34 0.98 -50.32
N GLY A 367 10.26 0.35 -49.16
CA GLY A 367 10.94 -0.88 -48.81
C GLY A 367 10.37 -2.10 -49.54
N VAL A 368 11.10 -3.21 -49.46
CA VAL A 368 10.62 -4.52 -49.93
C VAL A 368 10.27 -5.36 -48.72
N ALA A 369 9.16 -6.07 -48.81
CA ALA A 369 8.72 -6.97 -47.75
C ALA A 369 9.77 -8.03 -47.43
N GLY A 370 9.91 -8.31 -46.15
CA GLY A 370 10.91 -9.20 -45.60
C GLY A 370 12.32 -8.61 -45.59
N GLN A 371 12.52 -7.34 -45.97
CA GLN A 371 13.83 -6.69 -46.00
C GLN A 371 13.86 -5.41 -45.15
N ILE A 372 15.07 -5.03 -44.72
CA ILE A 372 15.32 -3.82 -43.93
C ILE A 372 15.89 -2.77 -44.87
N ASN A 373 15.12 -1.73 -45.13
CA ASN A 373 15.48 -0.61 -46.00
C ASN A 373 15.97 0.57 -45.17
N ILE A 374 17.13 1.13 -45.53
CA ILE A 374 17.74 2.26 -44.83
C ILE A 374 18.10 3.38 -45.80
N SER A 375 18.09 4.61 -45.33
CA SER A 375 18.57 5.78 -46.09
C SER A 375 20.11 5.86 -46.15
N GLN A 376 20.64 6.67 -47.08
CA GLN A 376 22.05 7.09 -47.12
C GLN A 376 22.61 7.53 -45.76
N ALA A 377 21.90 8.40 -45.04
CA ALA A 377 22.37 8.93 -43.76
C ALA A 377 22.56 7.83 -42.71
N THR A 378 21.63 6.87 -42.63
CA THR A 378 21.79 5.70 -41.76
C THR A 378 22.93 4.81 -42.23
N PHE A 379 23.06 4.58 -43.55
CA PHE A 379 24.14 3.78 -44.13
C PHE A 379 25.51 4.32 -43.71
N GLU A 380 25.73 5.63 -43.80
CA GLU A 380 27.00 6.25 -43.41
C GLU A 380 27.40 5.97 -41.96
N LEU A 381 26.42 5.86 -41.06
CA LEU A 381 26.63 5.61 -39.63
C LEU A 381 26.91 4.13 -39.30
N VAL A 382 26.58 3.21 -40.20
CA VAL A 382 26.53 1.76 -39.89
C VAL A 382 27.26 0.89 -40.90
N LYS A 383 27.75 1.46 -42.00
CA LYS A 383 28.44 0.76 -43.10
C LYS A 383 29.61 -0.08 -42.66
N ASP A 384 30.25 0.23 -41.54
CA ASP A 384 31.40 -0.53 -41.03
C ASP A 384 30.98 -1.78 -40.26
N SER A 385 29.74 -1.82 -39.76
CA SER A 385 29.21 -2.91 -38.91
C SER A 385 28.29 -3.88 -39.65
N PHE A 386 27.71 -3.49 -40.80
CA PHE A 386 26.71 -4.28 -41.51
C PHE A 386 27.02 -4.46 -42.99
N GLU A 387 26.64 -5.62 -43.52
CA GLU A 387 26.63 -5.89 -44.95
C GLU A 387 25.40 -5.22 -45.56
N VAL A 388 25.63 -4.42 -46.60
CA VAL A 388 24.61 -3.55 -47.18
C VAL A 388 24.68 -3.54 -48.70
N GLU A 389 23.52 -3.50 -49.34
CA GLU A 389 23.38 -3.46 -50.80
C GLU A 389 22.66 -2.18 -51.22
N HIS A 390 23.20 -1.45 -52.20
CA HIS A 390 22.52 -0.27 -52.77
C HIS A 390 21.27 -0.70 -53.54
N ARG A 391 20.16 0.01 -53.32
CA ARG A 391 18.82 -0.34 -53.82
C ARG A 391 18.30 0.64 -54.88
N GLY A 392 19.05 1.70 -55.17
CA GLY A 392 18.56 2.84 -55.95
C GLY A 392 18.09 3.98 -55.05
N LYS A 393 17.22 4.83 -55.59
CA LYS A 393 16.85 6.10 -54.97
C LYS A 393 15.34 6.26 -54.83
N ILE A 394 14.94 7.12 -53.89
CA ILE A 394 13.57 7.64 -53.81
C ILE A 394 13.55 9.16 -53.88
N LEU A 395 12.45 9.71 -54.40
CA LEU A 395 12.20 11.13 -54.33
C LEU A 395 11.60 11.50 -52.96
N ALA A 396 12.36 12.26 -52.17
CA ALA A 396 11.92 12.79 -50.88
C ALA A 396 11.53 14.27 -51.03
N LYS A 397 10.34 14.61 -50.55
CA LYS A 397 9.85 15.99 -50.51
C LYS A 397 10.87 16.85 -49.75
N ASN A 398 11.33 17.95 -50.35
CA ASN A 398 12.33 18.89 -49.83
C ASN A 398 13.80 18.40 -49.76
N MET A 399 14.11 17.13 -50.09
CA MET A 399 15.48 16.60 -50.09
C MET A 399 15.96 16.08 -51.45
N GLY A 400 15.09 16.03 -52.46
CA GLY A 400 15.44 15.53 -53.78
C GLY A 400 15.55 14.01 -53.80
N GLU A 401 16.44 13.46 -54.62
CA GLU A 401 16.68 12.02 -54.66
C GLU A 401 17.57 11.58 -53.49
N VAL A 402 17.10 10.60 -52.72
CA VAL A 402 17.82 10.01 -51.58
C VAL A 402 18.14 8.56 -51.89
N ASP A 403 19.42 8.18 -51.78
CA ASP A 403 19.86 6.80 -51.94
C ASP A 403 19.34 5.92 -50.80
N MET A 404 18.98 4.69 -51.17
CA MET A 404 18.49 3.65 -50.28
C MET A 404 19.41 2.42 -50.33
N TYR A 405 19.47 1.73 -49.20
CA TYR A 405 20.26 0.51 -49.04
C TYR A 405 19.46 -0.55 -48.29
N LEU A 406 19.80 -1.81 -48.55
CA LEU A 406 19.24 -2.96 -47.85
C LEU A 406 20.27 -3.55 -46.90
N ILE A 407 19.90 -3.75 -45.63
CA ILE A 407 20.72 -4.54 -44.70
C ILE A 407 20.62 -6.02 -45.06
N LYS A 408 21.76 -6.68 -45.22
CA LYS A 408 21.87 -8.12 -45.51
C LYS A 408 22.30 -8.96 -44.32
N GLY A 409 23.09 -8.37 -43.43
CA GLY A 409 23.62 -9.07 -42.28
C GLY A 409 24.59 -8.21 -41.48
N ILE A 410 25.13 -8.80 -40.42
CA ILE A 410 26.22 -8.22 -39.63
C ILE A 410 27.53 -8.58 -40.34
N LYS A 411 28.45 -7.62 -40.48
CA LYS A 411 29.78 -7.91 -41.02
C LYS A 411 30.57 -8.76 -40.02
N ASN A 412 31.19 -9.82 -40.52
CA ASN A 412 32.08 -10.69 -39.75
C ASN A 412 33.44 -10.05 -39.49
#